data_AF-A0A3R7SJK0-F1
#
_entry.id   AF-A0A3R7SJK0-F1
#
_cell.length_a   1.000
_cell.length_b   1.000
_cell.length_c   1.000
_cell.angle_alpha   90.00
_cell.angle_beta   90.00
_cell.angle_gamma   90.00
#
_symmetry.space_group_name_H-M   'P 1'
#
loop_
_entity.id
_entity.type
_entity.pdbx_description
1 polymer ?
#
loop_
_entity_poly.entity_id
_entity_poly.type
_entity_poly.pdbx_seq_one_letter_code
_entity_poly.pdbx_strand_id
1 'polypeptide(L)'
;TGMPGSRQLRGEDGPDVAAYVRSLGELPPEEMPGDPLAGAEVYRNVGNCASCHILNGEGNGIGPELSNVGQRRNAAYLRRSVTNPSADQPKLVDRFRGSLNAFMTVRVVSEYGTYEGMRINEDAFTVQIRDLAGEIYSFEKGDLLSYEKALGHSLMPGYNSVLNETQIDNVVSYLMSLK
;
A
#
# COMPACT_ATOMS: atom_id res chain seq x y z
N THR A 1 -12.09 -23.79 8.50
CA THR A 1 -13.55 -23.88 8.78
C THR A 1 -13.85 -23.07 10.03
N GLY A 2 -14.21 -21.79 9.88
CA GLY A 2 -14.24 -20.83 11.01
C GLY A 2 -15.58 -20.12 11.25
N MET A 3 -16.56 -20.24 10.36
CA MET A 3 -17.91 -19.72 10.62
C MET A 3 -18.77 -20.82 11.27
N PRO A 4 -19.29 -20.61 12.49
CA PRO A 4 -20.26 -21.52 13.09
C PRO A 4 -21.53 -21.54 12.23
N GLY A 5 -22.12 -22.72 12.05
CA GLY A 5 -23.36 -22.84 11.29
C GLY A 5 -24.49 -22.07 11.99
N SER A 6 -25.13 -21.14 11.29
CA SER A 6 -26.32 -20.47 11.79
C SER A 6 -27.53 -21.40 11.62
N ARG A 7 -28.20 -21.73 12.74
CA ARG A 7 -29.46 -22.50 12.68
C ARG A 7 -30.61 -21.69 12.08
N GLN A 8 -30.53 -20.36 12.11
CA GLN A 8 -31.54 -19.46 11.55
C GLN A 8 -31.58 -19.41 10.01
N LEU A 9 -30.49 -19.75 9.31
CA LEU A 9 -30.44 -19.70 7.83
C LEU A 9 -30.71 -21.07 7.20
N ARG A 10 -31.65 -21.85 7.74
CA ARG A 10 -32.02 -23.17 7.22
C ARG A 10 -33.31 -23.04 6.41
N GLY A 11 -33.22 -23.21 5.09
CA GLY A 11 -34.37 -23.16 4.18
C GLY A 11 -34.13 -22.19 3.02
N GLU A 12 -35.21 -21.55 2.56
CA GLU A 12 -35.26 -20.68 1.38
C GLU A 12 -34.45 -19.38 1.54
N ASP A 13 -34.17 -18.97 2.78
CA ASP A 13 -33.44 -17.73 3.10
C ASP A 13 -31.92 -17.80 2.84
N GLY A 14 -31.34 -19.00 2.80
CA GLY A 14 -29.88 -19.18 2.61
C GLY A 14 -29.37 -18.66 1.26
N PRO A 15 -29.99 -19.08 0.14
CA PRO A 15 -29.74 -18.51 -1.18
C PRO A 15 -29.94 -16.99 -1.25
N ASP A 16 -30.95 -16.45 -0.58
CA ASP A 16 -31.28 -15.01 -0.58
C ASP A 16 -30.23 -14.19 0.18
N VAL A 17 -29.79 -14.65 1.35
CA VAL A 17 -28.68 -14.01 2.08
C VAL A 17 -27.39 -14.10 1.27
N ALA A 18 -27.12 -15.23 0.62
CA ALA A 18 -25.96 -15.36 -0.26
C ALA A 18 -26.04 -14.43 -1.48
N ALA A 19 -27.23 -14.26 -2.06
CA ALA A 19 -27.48 -13.33 -3.16
C ALA A 19 -27.31 -11.87 -2.71
N TYR A 20 -27.85 -11.52 -1.53
CA TYR A 20 -27.70 -10.20 -0.94
C TYR A 20 -26.24 -9.86 -0.63
N VAL A 21 -25.49 -10.78 -0.03
CA VAL A 21 -24.05 -10.59 0.21
C VAL A 21 -23.28 -10.41 -1.10
N ARG A 22 -23.64 -11.13 -2.17
CA ARG A 22 -23.06 -10.91 -3.51
C ARG A 22 -23.42 -9.52 -4.05
N SER A 23 -24.67 -9.08 -3.93
CA SER A 23 -25.09 -7.76 -4.40
C SER A 23 -24.44 -6.61 -3.63
N LEU A 24 -24.10 -6.81 -2.34
CA LEU A 24 -23.35 -5.81 -1.57
C LEU A 24 -21.93 -5.57 -2.11
N GLY A 25 -21.38 -6.53 -2.85
CA GLY A 25 -20.06 -6.43 -3.50
C GLY A 25 -20.11 -6.01 -4.97
N GLU A 26 -21.30 -5.90 -5.57
CA GLU A 26 -21.46 -5.47 -6.96
C GLU A 26 -21.32 -3.95 -7.05
N LEU A 27 -20.09 -3.50 -7.31
CA LEU A 27 -19.85 -2.11 -7.72
C LEU A 27 -20.11 -1.98 -9.22
N PRO A 28 -20.73 -0.88 -9.67
CA PRO A 28 -20.84 -0.61 -11.10
C PRO A 28 -19.43 -0.62 -11.72
N PRO A 29 -19.28 -1.12 -12.97
CA PRO A 29 -18.00 -1.08 -13.66
C PRO A 29 -17.46 0.35 -13.66
N GLU A 30 -16.29 0.55 -13.05
CA GLU A 30 -15.61 1.84 -13.06
C GLU A 30 -14.96 2.05 -14.44
N GLU A 31 -15.18 3.21 -15.03
CA GLU A 31 -14.53 3.57 -16.29
C GLU A 31 -13.02 3.71 -16.08
N MET A 32 -12.24 3.08 -16.97
CA MET A 32 -10.78 3.22 -16.94
C MET A 32 -10.41 4.61 -17.46
N PRO A 33 -9.63 5.41 -16.70
CA PRO A 33 -9.28 6.77 -17.10
C PRO A 33 -8.31 6.85 -18.30
N GLY A 34 -7.66 5.74 -18.66
CA GLY A 34 -6.66 5.67 -19.72
C GLY A 34 -6.43 4.25 -20.25
N ASP A 35 -5.33 4.07 -20.99
CA ASP A 35 -4.96 2.80 -21.61
C ASP A 35 -4.11 1.92 -20.66
N PRO A 36 -4.60 0.74 -20.23
CA PRO A 36 -3.86 -0.15 -19.33
C PRO A 36 -2.61 -0.76 -19.96
N LEU A 37 -2.53 -0.93 -21.30
CA LEU A 37 -1.33 -1.44 -21.96
C LEU A 37 -0.21 -0.41 -21.93
N ALA A 38 -0.53 0.85 -22.22
CA ALA A 38 0.38 1.97 -22.04
C ALA A 38 0.74 2.16 -20.55
N GLY A 39 -0.20 1.89 -19.65
CA GLY A 39 0.03 1.96 -18.21
C GLY A 39 1.03 0.93 -17.69
N ALA A 40 1.04 -0.27 -18.26
CA ALA A 40 2.03 -1.30 -17.94
C ALA A 40 3.46 -0.84 -18.30
N GLU A 41 3.60 -0.07 -19.37
CA GLU A 41 4.87 0.52 -19.78
C GLU A 41 5.33 1.64 -18.84
N VAL A 42 4.39 2.49 -18.43
CA VAL A 42 4.65 3.50 -17.38
C VAL A 42 5.09 2.81 -16.09
N TYR A 43 4.40 1.75 -15.66
CA TYR A 43 4.74 1.00 -14.45
C TYR A 43 6.19 0.46 -14.48
N ARG A 44 6.58 -0.19 -15.58
CA ARG A 44 7.91 -0.81 -15.69
C ARG A 44 9.03 0.20 -15.83
N ASN A 45 8.85 1.20 -16.70
CA ASN A 45 9.98 1.97 -17.23
C ASN A 45 10.00 3.42 -16.77
N VAL A 46 8.90 4.15 -16.95
CA VAL A 46 8.89 5.59 -16.65
C VAL A 46 8.75 5.85 -15.15
N GLY A 47 7.80 5.15 -14.51
CA GLY A 47 7.56 5.23 -13.07
C GLY A 47 8.49 4.33 -12.26
N ASN A 48 9.12 3.33 -12.90
CA ASN A 48 9.99 2.34 -12.26
C ASN A 48 9.36 1.75 -10.97
N CYS A 49 8.06 1.46 -11.03
CA CYS A 49 7.26 1.13 -9.84
C CYS A 49 7.71 -0.20 -9.20
N ALA A 50 8.24 -1.12 -10.01
CA ALA A 50 8.77 -2.41 -9.56
C ALA A 50 10.01 -2.28 -8.65
N SER A 51 10.70 -1.14 -8.67
CA SER A 51 11.81 -0.87 -7.75
C SER A 51 11.39 -0.82 -6.28
N CYS A 52 10.11 -0.61 -6.00
CA CYS A 52 9.56 -0.57 -4.65
C CYS A 52 8.43 -1.58 -4.46
N HIS A 53 7.57 -1.78 -5.45
CA HIS A 53 6.36 -2.59 -5.32
C HIS A 53 6.56 -4.00 -5.89
N ILE A 54 5.93 -4.97 -5.24
CA ILE A 54 5.83 -6.34 -5.76
C ILE A 54 4.58 -6.44 -6.64
N LEU A 55 4.72 -7.12 -7.78
CA LEU A 55 3.63 -7.54 -8.66
C LEU A 55 3.91 -8.98 -9.10
N ASN A 56 2.97 -9.88 -8.82
CA ASN A 56 3.04 -11.33 -9.06
C ASN A 56 4.34 -11.99 -8.57
N GLY A 57 4.87 -11.51 -7.43
CA GLY A 57 6.11 -12.01 -6.85
C GLY A 57 7.40 -11.36 -7.40
N GLU A 58 7.30 -10.45 -8.36
CA GLU A 58 8.44 -9.70 -8.92
C GLU A 58 8.51 -8.29 -8.34
N GLY A 59 9.71 -7.82 -7.96
CA GLY A 59 9.97 -6.50 -7.36
C GLY A 59 10.63 -6.57 -5.97
N ASN A 60 10.77 -5.44 -5.28
CA ASN A 60 11.62 -5.34 -4.06
C ASN A 60 10.86 -5.28 -2.71
N GLY A 61 9.54 -5.03 -2.71
CA GLY A 61 8.72 -5.12 -1.49
C GLY A 61 9.01 -4.05 -0.43
N ILE A 62 9.41 -2.85 -0.86
CA ILE A 62 9.48 -1.65 -0.02
C ILE A 62 8.08 -1.05 0.13
N GLY A 63 7.31 -1.00 -0.95
CA GLY A 63 5.92 -0.58 -0.96
C GLY A 63 4.94 -1.75 -0.80
N PRO A 64 3.62 -1.46 -0.69
CA PRO A 64 2.58 -2.46 -0.74
C PRO A 64 2.64 -3.36 -1.98
N GLU A 65 2.23 -4.61 -1.83
CA GLU A 65 2.03 -5.56 -2.93
C GLU A 65 0.81 -5.15 -3.81
N LEU A 66 0.98 -5.20 -5.13
CA LEU A 66 0.03 -4.63 -6.11
C LEU A 66 -0.72 -5.65 -6.98
N SER A 67 -0.42 -6.96 -6.94
CA SER A 67 -0.98 -7.99 -7.84
C SER A 67 -2.50 -7.94 -7.99
N ASN A 68 -3.21 -7.69 -6.89
CA ASN A 68 -4.67 -7.66 -6.84
C ASN A 68 -5.18 -6.30 -6.34
N VAL A 69 -4.47 -5.21 -6.64
CA VAL A 69 -4.84 -3.88 -6.14
C VAL A 69 -6.15 -3.37 -6.75
N GLY A 70 -6.44 -3.72 -8.01
CA GLY A 70 -7.67 -3.37 -8.71
C GLY A 70 -8.92 -4.05 -8.18
N GLN A 71 -8.79 -5.14 -7.39
CA GLN A 71 -9.92 -5.69 -6.63
C GLN A 71 -10.25 -4.87 -5.37
N ARG A 72 -9.26 -4.15 -4.83
CA ARG A 72 -9.30 -3.56 -3.49
C ARG A 72 -9.46 -2.04 -3.50
N ARG A 73 -9.16 -1.39 -4.61
CA ARG A 73 -9.04 0.08 -4.75
C ARG A 73 -9.65 0.54 -6.07
N ASN A 74 -10.29 1.70 -6.02
CA ASN A 74 -10.88 2.38 -7.18
C ASN A 74 -9.88 3.35 -7.83
N ALA A 75 -10.23 3.88 -9.00
CA ALA A 75 -9.37 4.79 -9.77
C ALA A 75 -8.95 6.03 -8.96
N ALA A 76 -9.90 6.61 -8.22
CA ALA A 76 -9.66 7.81 -7.43
C ALA A 76 -8.63 7.59 -6.31
N TYR A 77 -8.69 6.44 -5.62
CA TYR A 77 -7.69 6.05 -4.63
C TYR A 77 -6.33 5.86 -5.30
N LEU A 78 -6.28 5.08 -6.38
CA LEU A 78 -5.03 4.76 -7.08
C LEU A 78 -4.34 6.02 -7.61
N ARG A 79 -5.09 6.93 -8.23
CA ARG A 79 -4.57 8.23 -8.68
C ARG A 79 -3.98 9.02 -7.52
N ARG A 80 -4.69 9.08 -6.39
CA ARG A 80 -4.22 9.79 -5.19
C ARG A 80 -2.96 9.14 -4.62
N SER A 81 -2.87 7.81 -4.58
CA SER A 81 -1.65 7.11 -4.16
C SER A 81 -0.46 7.40 -5.07
N VAL A 82 -0.66 7.52 -6.39
CA VAL A 82 0.41 7.86 -7.35
C VAL A 82 0.86 9.32 -7.22
N THR A 83 -0.09 10.25 -7.04
CA THR A 83 0.18 11.70 -7.08
C THR A 83 0.49 12.31 -5.71
N ASN A 84 -0.10 11.79 -4.65
CA ASN A 84 0.07 12.26 -3.27
C ASN A 84 0.02 11.08 -2.28
N PRO A 85 1.05 10.20 -2.28
CA PRO A 85 1.09 9.00 -1.45
C PRO A 85 1.08 9.27 0.06
N SER A 86 1.53 10.46 0.48
CA SER A 86 1.49 10.89 1.88
C SER A 86 0.07 11.13 2.42
N ALA A 87 -0.88 11.46 1.54
CA ALA A 87 -2.25 11.81 1.94
C ALA A 87 -3.08 10.61 2.43
N ASP A 88 -2.77 9.40 1.96
CA ASP A 88 -3.55 8.21 2.27
C ASP A 88 -2.66 6.97 2.39
N GLN A 89 -1.85 6.94 3.44
CA GLN A 89 -0.98 5.80 3.73
C GLN A 89 -1.78 4.60 4.25
N PRO A 90 -1.50 3.38 3.75
CA PRO A 90 -2.17 2.19 4.23
C PRO A 90 -2.04 2.01 5.74
N LYS A 91 -3.19 1.78 6.37
CA LYS A 91 -3.28 1.50 7.80
C LYS A 91 -3.56 0.01 8.02
N LEU A 92 -2.81 -0.60 8.93
CA LEU A 92 -3.11 -1.91 9.48
C LEU A 92 -4.11 -1.73 10.61
N VAL A 93 -5.30 -2.30 10.43
CA VAL A 93 -6.34 -2.29 11.47
C VAL A 93 -6.30 -3.64 12.19
N ASP A 94 -5.96 -3.60 13.47
CA ASP A 94 -5.97 -4.75 14.36
C ASP A 94 -7.07 -4.56 15.42
N ARG A 95 -7.88 -5.61 15.66
CA ARG A 95 -9.02 -5.53 16.59
C ARG A 95 -8.62 -5.23 18.04
N PHE A 96 -7.38 -5.52 18.43
CA PHE A 96 -6.86 -5.34 19.79
C PHE A 96 -5.90 -4.16 19.91
N ARG A 97 -5.16 -3.83 18.84
CA ARG A 97 -4.12 -2.79 18.83
C ARG A 97 -4.55 -1.50 18.14
N GLY A 98 -5.76 -1.44 17.58
CA GLY A 98 -6.25 -0.28 16.86
C GLY A 98 -5.62 -0.14 15.46
N SER A 99 -5.52 1.09 14.98
CA SER A 99 -4.99 1.38 13.64
C SER A 99 -3.52 1.78 13.71
N LEU A 100 -2.66 1.07 13.00
CA LEU A 100 -1.22 1.33 12.88
C LEU A 100 -0.87 1.77 11.45
N ASN A 101 0.08 2.69 11.29
CA ASN A 101 0.60 3.02 9.96
C ASN A 101 1.49 1.86 9.48
N ALA A 102 1.10 1.22 8.38
CA ALA A 102 1.77 0.03 7.85
C ALA A 102 3.15 0.35 7.27
N PHE A 103 3.31 1.57 6.75
CA PHE A 103 4.52 2.07 6.10
C PHE A 103 5.03 3.32 6.83
N MET A 104 5.20 3.22 8.16
CA MET A 104 5.65 4.34 8.97
C MET A 104 7.09 4.74 8.61
N THR A 105 7.25 5.94 8.06
CA THR A 105 8.57 6.52 7.83
C THR A 105 9.15 7.05 9.14
N VAL A 106 10.45 6.80 9.35
CA VAL A 106 11.19 7.29 10.48
C VAL A 106 12.51 7.92 10.03
N ARG A 107 12.94 8.94 10.77
CA ARG A 107 14.24 9.58 10.63
C ARG A 107 15.05 9.31 11.89
N VAL A 108 16.26 8.80 11.71
CA VAL A 108 17.18 8.42 12.78
C VAL A 108 18.46 9.22 12.61
N VAL A 109 18.94 9.83 13.69
CA VAL A 109 20.26 10.46 13.73
C VAL A 109 21.08 9.76 14.81
N SER A 110 22.24 9.23 14.44
CA SER A 110 23.21 8.60 15.33
C SER A 110 24.59 9.25 15.15
N GLU A 111 25.57 8.82 15.95
CA GLU A 111 26.97 9.22 15.75
C GLU A 111 27.54 8.84 14.38
N TYR A 112 26.97 7.81 13.73
CA TYR A 112 27.41 7.30 12.44
C TYR A 112 26.78 8.02 11.25
N GLY A 113 25.71 8.79 11.46
CA GLY A 113 25.05 9.56 10.40
C GLY A 113 23.55 9.73 10.59
N THR A 114 22.90 10.14 9.50
CA THR A 114 21.45 10.29 9.41
C THR A 114 20.87 9.24 8.47
N TYR A 115 19.79 8.62 8.90
CA TYR A 115 19.10 7.56 8.17
C TYR A 115 17.62 7.89 8.05
N GLU A 116 17.02 7.54 6.93
CA GLU A 116 15.59 7.64 6.70
C GLU A 116 15.09 6.34 6.07
N GLY A 117 14.00 5.80 6.59
CA GLY A 117 13.51 4.51 6.16
C GLY A 117 12.17 4.14 6.75
N MET A 118 11.62 3.02 6.29
CA MET A 118 10.41 2.43 6.82
C MET A 118 10.73 1.67 8.10
N ARG A 119 9.98 1.92 9.16
CA ARG A 119 10.09 1.15 10.39
C ARG A 119 9.57 -0.28 10.19
N ILE A 120 10.46 -1.25 10.32
CA ILE A 120 10.15 -2.69 10.22
C ILE A 120 9.73 -3.25 11.57
N ASN A 121 10.44 -2.88 12.64
CA ASN A 121 10.15 -3.31 14.00
C ASN A 121 10.59 -2.23 15.01
N GLU A 122 9.94 -2.20 16.17
CA GLU A 122 10.31 -1.30 17.27
C GLU A 122 9.86 -1.93 18.59
N ASP A 123 10.78 -2.03 19.54
CA ASP A 123 10.50 -2.48 20.91
C ASP A 123 10.89 -1.40 21.93
N ALA A 124 11.03 -1.74 23.21
CA ALA A 124 11.38 -0.78 24.26
C ALA A 124 12.79 -0.18 24.09
N PHE A 125 13.72 -0.91 23.49
CA PHE A 125 15.14 -0.58 23.41
C PHE A 125 15.60 -0.35 21.97
N THR A 126 15.12 -1.14 21.02
CA THR A 126 15.60 -1.12 19.65
C THR A 126 14.58 -0.57 18.66
N VAL A 127 15.09 -0.05 17.53
CA VAL A 127 14.31 0.21 16.32
C VAL A 127 15.03 -0.36 15.10
N GLN A 128 14.26 -1.06 14.27
CA GLN A 128 14.74 -1.59 12.98
C GLN A 128 14.06 -0.85 11.85
N ILE A 129 14.85 -0.37 10.90
CA ILE A 129 14.38 0.37 9.75
C ILE A 129 14.92 -0.26 8.47
N ARG A 130 14.18 -0.11 7.37
CA ARG A 130 14.63 -0.44 6.02
C ARG A 130 14.64 0.81 5.18
N ASP A 131 15.76 1.12 4.54
CA ASP A 131 15.86 2.29 3.65
C ASP A 131 15.32 2.00 2.23
N LEU A 132 15.46 2.96 1.32
CA LEU A 132 15.05 2.82 -0.07
C LEU A 132 15.98 1.91 -0.91
N ALA A 133 17.20 1.63 -0.44
CA ALA A 133 18.08 0.65 -1.05
C ALA A 133 17.71 -0.80 -0.63
N GLY A 134 16.84 -0.94 0.37
CA GLY A 134 16.46 -2.23 0.94
C GLY A 134 17.37 -2.67 2.09
N GLU A 135 18.36 -1.85 2.46
CA GLU A 135 19.26 -2.11 3.57
C GLU A 135 18.51 -2.00 4.90
N ILE A 136 18.78 -2.95 5.79
CA ILE A 136 18.16 -3.00 7.11
C ILE A 136 19.17 -2.53 8.15
N TYR A 137 18.77 -1.53 8.92
CA TYR A 137 19.52 -1.01 10.05
C TYR A 137 18.80 -1.32 11.34
N SER A 138 19.57 -1.65 12.38
CA SER A 138 19.07 -1.83 13.74
C SER A 138 19.81 -0.85 14.65
N PHE A 139 19.05 -0.09 15.43
CA PHE A 139 19.59 0.92 16.33
C PHE A 139 19.12 0.67 17.77
N GLU A 140 20.04 0.83 18.72
CA GLU A 140 19.71 1.01 20.13
C GLU A 140 19.24 2.45 20.33
N LYS A 141 18.03 2.64 20.84
CA LYS A 141 17.43 3.98 21.00
C LYS A 141 18.18 4.84 22.01
N GLY A 142 18.90 4.23 22.95
CA GLY A 142 19.74 4.94 23.91
C GLY A 142 20.95 5.65 23.30
N ASP A 143 21.40 5.18 22.12
CA ASP A 143 22.58 5.70 21.43
C ASP A 143 22.21 6.71 20.32
N LEU A 144 20.91 6.96 20.11
CA LEU A 144 20.42 7.87 19.08
C LEU A 144 20.47 9.32 19.57
N LEU A 145 20.99 10.20 18.72
CA LEU A 145 20.90 11.64 18.91
C LEU A 145 19.46 12.13 18.67
N SER A 146 18.76 11.55 17.70
CA SER A 146 17.32 11.75 17.53
C SER A 146 16.64 10.55 16.86
N TYR A 147 15.35 10.38 17.18
CA TYR A 147 14.47 9.40 16.57
C TYR A 147 13.09 10.03 16.37
N GLU A 148 12.74 10.27 15.11
CA GLU A 148 11.49 10.95 14.73
C GLU A 148 10.60 10.03 13.90
N LYS A 149 9.32 9.94 14.29
CA LYS A 149 8.28 9.31 13.50
C LYS A 149 7.70 10.36 12.56
N ALA A 150 8.02 10.28 11.28
CA ALA A 150 7.62 11.25 10.27
C ALA A 150 6.15 11.01 9.86
N LEU A 151 5.23 11.35 10.76
CA LEU A 151 3.79 11.17 10.54
C LEU A 151 3.33 11.98 9.30
N GLY A 152 2.60 11.32 8.40
CA GLY A 152 2.14 11.94 7.16
C GLY A 152 3.24 12.16 6.12
N HIS A 153 4.41 11.55 6.29
CA HIS A 153 5.48 11.53 5.28
C HIS A 153 5.62 10.12 4.67
N SER A 154 5.63 10.07 3.34
CA SER A 154 5.80 8.85 2.55
C SER A 154 7.17 8.79 1.90
N LEU A 155 7.79 7.61 1.95
CA LEU A 155 8.98 7.28 1.15
C LEU A 155 8.66 7.08 -0.34
N MET A 156 7.43 6.70 -0.69
CA MET A 156 6.98 6.73 -2.08
C MET A 156 6.86 8.20 -2.50
N PRO A 157 7.55 8.63 -3.57
CA PRO A 157 7.45 10.01 -4.07
C PRO A 157 6.10 10.26 -4.75
N GLY A 158 5.68 11.52 -4.81
CA GLY A 158 4.59 11.93 -5.70
C GLY A 158 5.09 11.93 -7.14
N TYR A 159 4.42 11.20 -8.02
CA TYR A 159 4.87 11.02 -9.40
C TYR A 159 4.42 12.13 -10.35
N ASN A 160 3.74 13.17 -9.88
CA ASN A 160 3.32 14.32 -10.67
C ASN A 160 4.49 15.16 -11.22
N SER A 161 5.71 14.98 -10.70
CA SER A 161 6.93 15.59 -11.23
C SER A 161 7.61 14.77 -12.34
N VAL A 162 7.26 13.49 -12.47
CA VAL A 162 7.89 12.53 -13.39
C VAL A 162 6.93 12.13 -14.52
N LEU A 163 5.65 11.98 -14.19
CA LEU A 163 4.58 11.53 -15.09
C LEU A 163 3.66 12.71 -15.43
N ASN A 164 3.27 12.81 -16.70
CA ASN A 164 2.20 13.69 -17.12
C ASN A 164 0.81 13.08 -16.84
N GLU A 165 -0.26 13.87 -16.98
CA GLU A 165 -1.64 13.42 -16.69
C GLU A 165 -2.04 12.16 -17.46
N THR A 166 -1.70 12.07 -18.76
CA THR A 166 -2.00 10.87 -19.57
C THR A 166 -1.26 9.63 -19.05
N GLN A 167 0.00 9.77 -18.65
CA GLN A 167 0.78 8.67 -18.06
C GLN A 167 0.21 8.24 -16.71
N ILE A 168 -0.28 9.20 -15.91
CA ILE A 168 -0.98 8.92 -14.64
C ILE A 168 -2.28 8.16 -14.92
N ASP A 169 -3.10 8.60 -15.87
CA ASP A 169 -4.34 7.92 -16.27
C ASP A 169 -4.09 6.49 -16.74
N ASN A 170 -3.07 6.31 -17.57
CA ASN A 170 -2.66 5.01 -18.09
C ASN A 170 -2.20 4.08 -16.95
N VAL A 171 -1.29 4.52 -16.07
CA VAL A 171 -0.81 3.65 -14.97
C VAL A 171 -1.93 3.34 -13.97
N VAL A 172 -2.84 4.27 -13.69
CA VAL A 172 -4.02 4.01 -12.87
C VAL A 172 -4.89 2.93 -13.50
N SER A 173 -5.13 3.01 -14.81
CA SER A 173 -5.91 2.01 -15.56
C SER A 173 -5.23 0.64 -15.55
N TYR A 174 -3.89 0.60 -15.66
CA TYR A 174 -3.13 -0.63 -15.51
C TYR A 174 -3.33 -1.23 -14.11
N LEU A 175 -3.16 -0.44 -13.05
CA LEU A 175 -3.38 -0.90 -11.66
C LEU A 175 -4.82 -1.36 -11.40
N MET A 176 -5.82 -0.72 -12.01
CA MET A 176 -7.22 -1.16 -11.93
C MET A 176 -7.47 -2.51 -12.61
N SER A 177 -6.69 -2.83 -13.64
CA SER A 177 -6.79 -4.11 -14.35
C SER A 177 -6.16 -5.28 -13.59
N LEU A 178 -5.36 -5.01 -12.55
CA LEU A 178 -4.75 -6.01 -11.68
C LEU A 178 -5.77 -6.60 -10.69
N LYS A 179 -6.39 -7.72 -11.09
CA LYS A 179 -7.40 -8.45 -10.32
C LYS A 179 -7.02 -9.91 -10.18
#